data_AF-A0A2W6CE45-F1
#
_entry.id   AF-A0A2W6CE45-F1
#
_cell.length_a   1.000
_cell.length_b   1.000
_cell.length_c   1.000
_cell.angle_alpha   90.00
_cell.angle_beta   90.00
_cell.angle_gamma   90.00
#
_symmetry.space_group_name_H-M   'P 1'
#
loop_
_entity.id
_entity.type
_entity.pdbx_description
1 polymer ?
#
loop_
_entity_poly.entity_id
_entity_poly.type
_entity_poly.pdbx_seq_one_letter_code
_entity_poly.pdbx_strand_id
1 'polypeptide(L)'
;MGPSRSVAPVGTGGTTAWVAVLSRSRSGLSRPTTVLTPTTRITPIRMRTVTHGQGRTMAKKASNANFTAAGQAQQALSIAQASTTTVLTQSPSSSNFGQPVTLTATVSATPGAGTPTGTVTFTDATTTLGAIPLNAKGQASLTTELGAGPHTVVATYSGAPNFAPSASSAQGSTLTVGCTQTITGNHPGSVVVSSGSTCLVGAKVTGSVLVQPGAALEVEGSTVSGSISAQGASALRVCASPLGGSLSSTGAKGFVLIGGDGDDSCGPNAIAGSLVLRNNTGGLEAMGSTAQGQVVTTANSGAGPLPGDASPEVSGNGPA
;
A
#
# COMPACT_ATOMS: atom_id res chain seq x y z
N MET A 1 64.18 14.24 9.16
CA MET A 1 63.49 14.89 8.02
C MET A 1 62.12 14.24 7.90
N GLY A 2 61.06 15.00 8.20
CA GLY A 2 59.69 14.47 8.33
C GLY A 2 59.04 14.13 6.97
N PRO A 3 57.97 13.32 6.96
CA PRO A 3 57.24 13.04 5.73
C PRO A 3 56.32 14.21 5.38
N SER A 4 56.48 14.71 4.16
CA SER A 4 55.62 15.70 3.53
C SER A 4 54.20 15.13 3.36
N ARG A 5 53.20 15.79 3.97
CA ARG A 5 51.79 15.58 3.66
C ARG A 5 51.44 16.38 2.42
N SER A 6 51.04 15.70 1.35
CA SER A 6 50.33 16.33 0.23
C SER A 6 48.86 15.99 0.36
N VAL A 7 48.06 16.98 0.78
CA VAL A 7 46.59 16.96 0.72
C VAL A 7 46.18 17.94 -0.37
N ALA A 8 45.36 17.51 -1.32
CA ALA A 8 44.61 18.36 -2.26
C ALA A 8 43.37 17.60 -2.78
N PRO A 9 42.29 18.30 -3.20
CA PRO A 9 40.95 18.12 -2.66
C PRO A 9 40.06 17.12 -3.41
N VAL A 10 39.06 16.58 -2.71
CA VAL A 10 37.94 15.83 -3.32
C VAL A 10 36.72 16.74 -3.41
N GLY A 11 36.28 17.00 -4.64
CA GLY A 11 34.93 17.48 -4.93
C GLY A 11 33.92 16.34 -4.81
N THR A 12 32.87 16.62 -4.06
CA THR A 12 31.49 16.07 -4.07
C THR A 12 31.21 14.68 -4.67
N GLY A 13 30.70 13.79 -3.82
CA GLY A 13 29.64 12.85 -4.18
C GLY A 13 30.05 11.38 -4.33
N GLY A 14 30.09 10.65 -3.22
CA GLY A 14 30.21 9.19 -3.20
C GLY A 14 31.26 8.72 -2.20
N THR A 15 30.82 8.24 -1.04
CA THR A 15 31.70 7.70 0.00
C THR A 15 32.37 6.42 -0.50
N THR A 16 33.52 6.59 -1.15
CA THR A 16 34.36 5.50 -1.64
C THR A 16 35.26 5.07 -0.49
N ALA A 17 35.02 3.91 0.11
CA ALA A 17 35.93 3.34 1.11
C ALA A 17 37.17 2.80 0.40
N TRP A 18 38.30 3.50 0.51
CA TRP A 18 39.60 3.02 0.03
C TRP A 18 40.24 2.11 1.07
N VAL A 19 40.36 0.81 0.78
CA VAL A 19 41.20 -0.09 1.58
C VAL A 19 42.65 0.13 1.18
N ALA A 20 43.41 0.85 2.02
CA ALA A 20 44.83 1.02 1.83
C ALA A 20 45.58 -0.28 2.20
N VAL A 21 46.12 -0.98 1.20
CA VAL A 21 47.04 -2.11 1.45
C VAL A 21 48.41 -1.53 1.81
N LEU A 22 48.67 -1.32 3.11
CA LEU A 22 50.02 -0.99 3.59
C LEU A 22 50.88 -2.26 3.60
N SER A 23 51.88 -2.32 2.72
CA SER A 23 53.00 -3.24 2.89
C SER A 23 54.13 -2.51 3.64
N ARG A 24 54.43 -2.95 4.87
CA ARG A 24 55.65 -2.52 5.58
C ARG A 24 56.75 -3.54 5.29
N SER A 25 57.82 -3.11 4.63
CA SER A 25 59.09 -3.85 4.57
C SER A 25 59.90 -3.56 5.83
N ARG A 26 60.13 -4.55 6.70
CA ARG A 26 61.16 -4.47 7.75
C ARG A 26 62.48 -4.88 7.09
N SER A 27 63.37 -3.93 6.81
CA SER A 27 64.73 -4.23 6.35
C SER A 27 65.70 -4.27 7.53
N GLY A 28 66.31 -5.43 7.74
CA GLY A 28 67.55 -5.61 8.49
C GLY A 28 68.33 -6.74 7.82
N LEU A 29 69.59 -6.46 7.46
CA LEU A 29 70.62 -7.31 6.83
C LEU A 29 70.89 -7.10 5.32
N SER A 30 72.19 -7.13 5.03
CA SER A 30 72.95 -6.46 3.97
C SER A 30 73.19 -7.36 2.74
N ARG A 31 72.97 -6.78 1.53
CA ARG A 31 73.53 -7.03 0.15
C ARG A 31 74.15 -8.42 -0.21
N PRO A 32 73.95 -8.97 -1.43
CA PRO A 32 74.12 -8.23 -2.69
C PRO A 32 72.93 -8.25 -3.66
N THR A 33 72.92 -7.20 -4.48
CA THR A 33 71.91 -6.80 -5.44
C THR A 33 71.80 -7.82 -6.58
N THR A 34 70.74 -8.64 -6.58
CA THR A 34 70.26 -9.29 -7.81
C THR A 34 69.10 -8.47 -8.35
N VAL A 35 69.32 -7.83 -9.50
CA VAL A 35 68.27 -7.09 -10.22
C VAL A 35 67.28 -8.11 -10.77
N LEU A 36 66.19 -8.34 -10.04
CA LEU A 36 65.03 -9.03 -10.57
C LEU A 36 64.24 -8.04 -11.43
N THR A 37 64.23 -8.25 -12.73
CA THR A 37 63.32 -7.56 -13.65
C THR A 37 61.88 -7.87 -13.23
N PRO A 38 61.04 -6.86 -12.94
CA PRO A 38 59.68 -7.11 -12.47
C PRO A 38 58.77 -7.35 -13.67
N THR A 39 58.87 -8.53 -14.30
CA THR A 39 57.87 -8.97 -15.28
C THR A 39 56.68 -9.59 -14.54
N THR A 40 56.09 -8.87 -13.59
CA THR A 40 54.82 -9.26 -12.97
C THR A 40 53.78 -8.23 -13.35
N ARG A 41 53.08 -8.49 -14.44
CA ARG A 41 51.89 -7.72 -14.81
C ARG A 41 50.82 -8.02 -13.75
N ILE A 42 50.68 -7.15 -12.75
CA ILE A 42 49.56 -7.21 -11.81
C ILE A 42 48.33 -6.83 -12.63
N THR A 43 47.55 -7.82 -13.05
CA THR A 43 46.24 -7.55 -13.62
C THR A 43 45.43 -6.78 -12.57
N PRO A 44 44.94 -5.57 -12.86
CA PRO A 44 44.15 -4.82 -11.89
C PRO A 44 42.96 -5.68 -11.47
N ILE A 45 42.79 -5.85 -10.16
CA ILE A 45 41.62 -6.52 -9.60
C ILE A 45 40.41 -5.69 -10.02
N ARG A 46 39.55 -6.24 -10.88
CA ARG A 46 38.21 -5.69 -11.11
C ARG A 46 37.43 -5.84 -9.80
N MET A 47 37.45 -4.82 -8.96
CA MET A 47 36.48 -4.73 -7.87
C MET A 47 35.12 -4.45 -8.51
N ARG A 48 34.19 -5.38 -8.38
CA ARG A 48 32.78 -5.09 -8.61
C ARG A 48 32.33 -4.18 -7.47
N THR A 49 31.79 -3.02 -7.81
CA THR A 49 31.04 -2.22 -6.84
C THR A 49 29.88 -3.06 -6.33
N VAL A 50 29.83 -3.30 -5.02
CA VAL A 50 28.71 -3.96 -4.36
C VAL A 50 27.97 -2.88 -3.59
N THR A 51 26.73 -2.59 -3.98
CA THR A 51 25.91 -1.52 -3.37
C THR A 51 25.18 -2.01 -2.11
N HIS A 52 24.91 -3.32 -2.03
CA HIS A 52 24.46 -4.08 -0.86
C HIS A 52 24.69 -5.59 -1.14
N GLY A 53 24.92 -6.40 -0.09
CA GLY A 53 25.09 -7.86 -0.23
C GLY A 53 26.44 -8.39 0.26
N GLN A 54 26.69 -9.68 0.02
CA GLN A 54 27.91 -10.37 0.47
C GLN A 54 29.02 -10.26 -0.60
N GLY A 55 30.08 -9.55 -0.27
CA GLY A 55 31.30 -9.47 -1.08
C GLY A 55 32.43 -10.33 -0.48
N ARG A 56 33.27 -10.90 -1.35
CA ARG A 56 34.54 -11.52 -0.95
C ARG A 56 35.69 -10.72 -1.57
N THR A 57 36.56 -10.16 -0.74
CA THR A 57 37.85 -9.61 -1.21
C THR A 57 38.92 -10.69 -1.11
N MET A 58 39.73 -10.84 -2.16
CA MET A 58 40.82 -11.80 -2.23
C MET A 58 42.15 -11.07 -2.36
N ALA A 59 43.07 -11.29 -1.42
CA ALA A 59 44.45 -10.81 -1.54
C ALA A 59 45.37 -12.01 -1.83
N LYS A 60 45.86 -12.10 -3.08
CA LYS A 60 46.88 -13.08 -3.44
C LYS A 60 48.26 -12.42 -3.34
N LYS A 61 49.08 -12.85 -2.37
CA LYS A 61 50.51 -12.48 -2.37
C LYS A 61 51.24 -13.35 -3.39
N ALA A 62 51.94 -12.75 -4.34
CA ALA A 62 52.75 -13.49 -5.31
C ALA A 62 53.94 -14.17 -4.60
N SER A 63 54.28 -15.40 -5.03
CA SER A 63 55.43 -16.16 -4.55
C SER A 63 56.72 -15.73 -5.25
N ASN A 64 57.85 -15.94 -4.59
CA ASN A 64 59.17 -15.89 -5.23
C ASN A 64 60.09 -16.97 -4.64
N ALA A 65 61.35 -17.04 -5.09
CA ALA A 65 62.32 -18.05 -4.66
C ALA A 65 62.56 -18.10 -3.13
N ASN A 66 62.21 -17.03 -2.41
CA ASN A 66 62.44 -16.89 -0.97
C ASN A 66 61.14 -16.94 -0.13
N PHE A 67 59.96 -16.97 -0.75
CA PHE A 67 58.66 -16.97 -0.05
C PHE A 67 57.64 -17.89 -0.74
N THR A 68 57.12 -18.88 0.01
CA THR A 68 55.98 -19.70 -0.42
C THR A 68 54.72 -18.85 -0.58
N ALA A 69 53.84 -19.25 -1.50
CA ALA A 69 52.53 -18.59 -1.67
C ALA A 69 51.72 -18.74 -0.37
N ALA A 70 51.33 -17.63 0.23
CA ALA A 70 50.43 -17.65 1.39
C ALA A 70 49.01 -18.06 0.96
N GLY A 71 48.31 -18.78 1.83
CA GLY A 71 46.90 -19.12 1.64
C GLY A 71 46.04 -17.87 1.43
N GLN A 72 44.98 -17.99 0.62
CA GLN A 72 44.05 -16.89 0.37
C GLN A 72 43.31 -16.55 1.68
N ALA A 73 43.57 -15.37 2.24
CA ALA A 73 42.71 -14.82 3.28
C ALA A 73 41.44 -14.30 2.61
N GLN A 74 40.31 -14.94 2.87
CA GLN A 74 39.02 -14.47 2.40
C GLN A 74 38.33 -13.68 3.50
N GLN A 75 38.21 -12.37 3.32
CA GLN A 75 37.38 -11.55 4.19
C GLN A 75 35.98 -11.46 3.61
N ALA A 76 34.98 -11.92 4.36
CA ALA A 76 33.59 -11.61 4.05
C ALA A 76 33.32 -10.15 4.43
N LEU A 77 32.74 -9.39 3.50
CA LEU A 77 32.21 -8.06 3.74
C LEU A 77 30.70 -8.08 3.51
N SER A 78 29.94 -7.81 4.56
CA SER A 78 28.50 -7.59 4.47
C SER A 78 28.22 -6.09 4.43
N ILE A 79 27.61 -5.62 3.34
CA ILE A 79 27.06 -4.26 3.26
C ILE A 79 25.57 -4.38 3.55
N ALA A 80 25.08 -3.70 4.58
CA ALA A 80 23.67 -3.68 4.96
C ALA A 80 22.87 -2.73 4.05
N GLN A 81 21.56 -2.99 3.89
CA GLN A 81 20.67 -2.07 3.20
C GLN A 81 20.57 -0.75 3.97
N ALA A 82 20.31 0.34 3.27
CA ALA A 82 19.99 1.60 3.92
C ALA A 82 18.65 1.48 4.64
N SER A 83 18.62 1.83 5.93
CA SER A 83 17.37 1.91 6.69
C SER A 83 16.46 2.98 6.09
N THR A 84 15.17 2.68 6.04
CA THR A 84 14.12 3.58 5.55
C THR A 84 13.07 3.88 6.63
N THR A 85 12.40 5.02 6.45
CA THR A 85 11.25 5.43 7.25
C THR A 85 10.09 5.74 6.30
N THR A 86 8.93 5.14 6.58
CA THR A 86 7.68 5.40 5.85
C THR A 86 6.78 6.28 6.70
N VAL A 87 6.31 7.40 6.14
CA VAL A 87 5.32 8.29 6.75
C VAL A 87 4.06 8.28 5.90
N LEU A 88 2.92 8.01 6.52
CA LEU A 88 1.61 8.06 5.88
C LEU A 88 0.90 9.37 6.26
N THR A 89 0.35 10.05 5.27
CA THR A 89 -0.56 11.18 5.44
C THR A 89 -1.83 10.96 4.63
N GLN A 90 -2.90 11.67 4.98
CA GLN A 90 -4.18 11.60 4.29
C GLN A 90 -4.76 12.98 4.06
N SER A 91 -5.55 13.11 2.99
CA SER A 91 -6.30 14.32 2.68
C SER A 91 -7.65 13.98 2.06
N PRO A 92 -8.78 14.49 2.60
CA PRO A 92 -8.87 15.30 3.82
C PRO A 92 -8.58 14.47 5.09
N SER A 93 -8.30 15.13 6.23
CA SER A 93 -8.08 14.45 7.52
C SER A 93 -9.35 13.85 8.12
N SER A 94 -10.52 14.31 7.68
CA SER A 94 -11.84 13.78 7.96
C SER A 94 -12.66 13.82 6.68
N SER A 95 -13.40 12.75 6.37
CA SER A 95 -14.25 12.66 5.19
C SER A 95 -15.66 12.25 5.55
N ASN A 96 -16.59 12.40 4.62
CA ASN A 96 -17.92 11.82 4.72
C ASN A 96 -18.03 10.64 3.77
N PHE A 97 -18.91 9.68 4.07
CA PHE A 97 -19.16 8.54 3.20
C PHE A 97 -19.54 9.00 1.78
N GLY A 98 -18.99 8.33 0.77
CA GLY A 98 -19.10 8.72 -0.64
C GLY A 98 -18.25 9.92 -1.05
N GLN A 99 -17.27 10.31 -0.23
CA GLN A 99 -16.24 11.29 -0.61
C GLN A 99 -14.86 10.63 -0.62
N PRO A 100 -14.05 10.85 -1.67
CA PRO A 100 -12.75 10.21 -1.80
C PRO A 100 -11.73 10.77 -0.79
N VAL A 101 -10.83 9.89 -0.35
CA VAL A 101 -9.66 10.23 0.47
C VAL A 101 -8.40 9.88 -0.31
N THR A 102 -7.43 10.79 -0.29
CA THR A 102 -6.11 10.56 -0.87
C THR A 102 -5.11 10.24 0.23
N LEU A 103 -4.58 9.03 0.20
CA LEU A 103 -3.54 8.50 1.06
C LEU A 103 -2.18 8.72 0.38
N THR A 104 -1.22 9.31 1.08
CA THR A 104 0.14 9.53 0.56
C THR A 104 1.17 8.95 1.50
N ALA A 105 1.93 7.98 1.01
CA ALA A 105 3.09 7.44 1.70
C ALA A 105 4.37 8.11 1.18
N THR A 106 5.17 8.66 2.09
CA THR A 106 6.51 9.18 1.79
C THR A 106 7.55 8.25 2.42
N VAL A 107 8.42 7.68 1.60
CA VAL A 107 9.52 6.80 2.03
C VAL A 107 10.82 7.56 1.90
N SER A 108 11.55 7.65 3.01
CA SER A 108 12.87 8.28 3.08
C SER A 108 13.91 7.28 3.54
N ALA A 109 15.17 7.45 3.13
CA ALA A 109 16.29 6.63 3.59
C ALA A 109 17.24 7.46 4.45
N THR A 110 18.13 6.76 5.16
CA THR A 110 19.25 7.38 5.89
C THR A 110 20.01 8.37 4.99
N PRO A 111 20.38 9.57 5.47
CA PRO A 111 21.03 10.59 4.65
C PRO A 111 22.23 10.06 3.85
N GLY A 112 22.27 10.41 2.56
CA GLY A 112 23.32 9.97 1.63
C GLY A 112 23.06 8.65 0.90
N ALA A 113 22.01 7.89 1.26
CA ALA A 113 21.63 6.66 0.56
C ALA A 113 20.88 6.88 -0.77
N GLY A 114 20.40 8.11 -1.02
CA GLY A 114 19.56 8.45 -2.17
C GLY A 114 18.08 8.20 -1.92
N THR A 115 17.27 8.30 -2.98
CA THR A 115 15.81 8.14 -2.91
C THR A 115 15.42 6.66 -3.02
N PRO A 116 14.61 6.13 -2.10
CA PRO A 116 14.06 4.78 -2.20
C PRO A 116 13.26 4.55 -3.49
N THR A 117 13.38 3.35 -4.05
CA THR A 117 12.58 2.84 -5.18
C THR A 117 11.73 1.64 -4.74
N GLY A 118 10.80 1.16 -5.56
CA GLY A 118 9.98 -0.01 -5.23
C GLY A 118 8.52 0.37 -4.98
N THR A 119 7.81 -0.43 -4.18
CA THR A 119 6.34 -0.36 -4.05
C THR A 119 5.90 -0.20 -2.60
N VAL A 120 4.87 0.62 -2.40
CA VAL A 120 4.13 0.74 -1.14
C VAL A 120 2.76 0.08 -1.30
N THR A 121 2.40 -0.78 -0.34
CA THR A 121 1.05 -1.35 -0.23
C THR A 121 0.29 -0.63 0.86
N PHE A 122 -0.92 -0.16 0.56
CA PHE A 122 -1.86 0.44 1.49
C PHE A 122 -2.87 -0.62 1.92
N THR A 123 -3.06 -0.78 3.23
CA THR A 123 -4.07 -1.67 3.80
C THR A 123 -4.92 -0.90 4.80
N ASP A 124 -6.21 -1.22 4.89
CA ASP A 124 -7.07 -0.86 6.00
C ASP A 124 -7.35 -2.12 6.82
N ALA A 125 -6.81 -2.17 8.04
CA ALA A 125 -6.69 -3.40 8.80
C ALA A 125 -6.08 -4.53 7.96
N THR A 126 -6.87 -5.54 7.56
CA THR A 126 -6.42 -6.68 6.74
C THR A 126 -6.73 -6.50 5.25
N THR A 127 -7.62 -5.58 4.89
CA THR A 127 -8.07 -5.39 3.50
C THR A 127 -7.04 -4.57 2.74
N THR A 128 -6.63 -5.04 1.56
CA THR A 128 -5.67 -4.34 0.71
C THR A 128 -6.39 -3.30 -0.14
N LEU A 129 -6.06 -2.02 0.05
CA LEU A 129 -6.62 -0.91 -0.73
C LEU A 129 -5.88 -0.70 -2.04
N GLY A 130 -4.58 -1.01 -2.09
CA GLY A 130 -3.80 -0.86 -3.32
C GLY A 130 -2.29 -0.96 -3.14
N ALA A 131 -1.60 -1.28 -4.23
CA ALA A 131 -0.14 -1.33 -4.28
C ALA A 131 0.38 -0.34 -5.34
N ILE A 132 1.10 0.70 -4.89
CA ILE A 132 1.49 1.85 -5.71
C ILE A 132 3.02 1.97 -5.74
N PRO A 133 3.65 2.08 -6.93
CA PRO A 133 5.09 2.30 -7.02
C PRO A 133 5.49 3.69 -6.54
N LEU A 134 6.68 3.80 -5.94
CA LEU A 134 7.27 5.07 -5.55
C LEU A 134 7.65 5.88 -6.79
N ASN A 135 7.29 7.17 -6.78
CA ASN A 135 7.74 8.13 -7.78
C ASN A 135 9.19 8.61 -7.50
N ALA A 136 9.71 9.51 -8.34
CA ALA A 136 11.07 10.05 -8.22
C ALA A 136 11.35 10.83 -6.92
N LYS A 137 10.32 11.17 -6.14
CA LYS A 137 10.42 11.83 -4.83
C LYS A 137 10.30 10.84 -3.66
N GLY A 138 10.21 9.53 -3.92
CA GLY A 138 9.98 8.53 -2.89
C GLY A 138 8.56 8.55 -2.33
N GLN A 139 7.57 8.91 -3.17
CA GLN A 139 6.16 8.99 -2.75
C GLN A 139 5.27 8.04 -3.54
N ALA A 140 4.30 7.44 -2.84
CA ALA A 140 3.20 6.68 -3.41
C ALA A 140 1.88 7.31 -2.97
N SER A 141 0.93 7.46 -3.90
CA SER A 141 -0.37 8.10 -3.64
C SER A 141 -1.50 7.22 -4.13
N LEU A 142 -2.50 6.98 -3.28
CA LEU A 142 -3.71 6.22 -3.57
C LEU A 142 -4.93 7.09 -3.24
N THR A 143 -5.85 7.25 -4.18
CA THR A 143 -7.15 7.86 -3.92
C THR A 143 -8.20 6.75 -3.89
N THR A 144 -8.94 6.65 -2.78
CA THR A 144 -9.94 5.62 -2.55
C THR A 144 -11.16 6.20 -1.84
N GLU A 145 -12.29 5.52 -1.94
CA GLU A 145 -13.44 5.73 -1.07
C GLU A 145 -13.41 4.64 0.01
N LEU A 146 -13.89 4.96 1.22
CA LEU A 146 -13.95 4.03 2.34
C LEU A 146 -15.37 4.04 2.91
N GLY A 147 -15.79 2.92 3.51
CA GLY A 147 -17.05 2.81 4.24
C GLY A 147 -17.16 3.80 5.39
N ALA A 148 -18.33 4.01 5.96
CA ALA A 148 -18.42 4.84 7.16
C ALA A 148 -17.80 4.13 8.39
N GLY A 149 -17.10 4.89 9.22
CA GLY A 149 -16.50 4.39 10.46
C GLY A 149 -15.03 4.77 10.63
N PRO A 150 -14.38 4.20 11.67
CA PRO A 150 -12.95 4.33 11.88
C PRO A 150 -12.16 3.37 10.98
N HIS A 151 -11.10 3.86 10.35
CA HIS A 151 -10.19 3.08 9.53
C HIS A 151 -8.78 3.09 10.10
N THR A 152 -8.10 1.94 10.03
CA THR A 152 -6.72 1.76 10.51
C THR A 152 -5.81 1.52 9.31
N VAL A 153 -5.43 2.61 8.64
CA VAL A 153 -4.66 2.54 7.40
C VAL A 153 -3.15 2.42 7.68
N VAL A 154 -2.51 1.44 7.05
CA VAL A 154 -1.06 1.23 7.09
C VAL A 154 -0.47 1.29 5.68
N ALA A 155 0.64 2.00 5.53
CA ALA A 155 1.45 1.99 4.32
C ALA A 155 2.73 1.17 4.56
N THR A 156 2.85 0.05 3.84
CA THR A 156 3.99 -0.86 3.94
C THR A 156 4.87 -0.76 2.71
N TYR A 157 6.09 -0.27 2.89
CA TYR A 157 7.13 -0.29 1.87
C TYR A 157 7.85 -1.65 1.89
N SER A 158 7.80 -2.35 0.76
CA SER A 158 8.34 -3.71 0.60
C SER A 158 9.87 -3.80 0.57
N GLY A 159 10.57 -2.66 0.54
CA GLY A 159 12.01 -2.61 0.34
C GLY A 159 12.41 -2.63 -1.13
N ALA A 160 13.72 -2.53 -1.37
CA ALA A 160 14.36 -2.63 -2.68
C ALA A 160 15.78 -3.15 -2.50
N PRO A 161 16.53 -3.52 -3.57
CA PRO A 161 17.85 -4.14 -3.42
C PRO A 161 18.82 -3.44 -2.47
N ASN A 162 18.76 -2.10 -2.38
CA ASN A 162 19.64 -1.28 -1.52
C ASN A 162 18.91 -0.62 -0.33
N PHE A 163 17.61 -0.84 -0.16
CA PHE A 163 16.77 -0.16 0.82
C PHE A 163 15.97 -1.18 1.63
N ALA A 164 16.05 -1.10 2.96
CA ALA A 164 15.31 -1.99 3.84
C ALA A 164 13.79 -1.76 3.73
N PRO A 165 12.95 -2.77 4.01
CA PRO A 165 11.51 -2.57 4.14
C PRO A 165 11.18 -1.71 5.37
N SER A 166 10.08 -0.96 5.31
CA SER A 166 9.57 -0.16 6.44
C SER A 166 8.06 0.03 6.35
N ALA A 167 7.40 0.24 7.48
CA ALA A 167 5.97 0.52 7.54
C ALA A 167 5.69 1.84 8.26
N SER A 168 4.58 2.50 7.92
CA SER A 168 4.06 3.60 8.72
C SER A 168 3.53 3.09 10.06
N SER A 169 3.37 3.97 11.06
CA SER A 169 2.64 3.60 12.27
C SER A 169 1.18 3.30 11.95
N ALA A 170 0.63 2.23 12.53
CA ALA A 170 -0.81 1.91 12.41
C ALA A 170 -1.72 2.97 13.04
N GLN A 171 -1.16 3.77 13.96
CA GLN A 171 -1.83 4.88 14.64
C GLN A 171 -1.61 6.22 13.91
N GLY A 172 -0.97 6.22 12.73
CA GLY A 172 -0.41 7.41 12.09
C GLY A 172 -1.43 8.39 11.49
N SER A 173 -2.70 8.01 11.37
CA SER A 173 -3.81 8.89 11.02
C SER A 173 -5.10 8.15 11.34
N THR A 174 -5.80 8.47 12.43
CA THR A 174 -7.17 7.98 12.64
C THR A 174 -8.06 8.62 11.57
N LEU A 175 -8.21 7.94 10.44
CA LEU A 175 -9.17 8.31 9.42
C LEU A 175 -10.55 7.92 9.95
N THR A 176 -11.40 8.91 10.14
CA THR A 176 -12.81 8.65 10.41
C THR A 176 -13.60 9.14 9.20
N VAL A 177 -14.36 8.23 8.61
CA VAL A 177 -15.36 8.55 7.60
C VAL A 177 -16.69 8.67 8.32
N GLY A 178 -17.21 9.89 8.38
CA GLY A 178 -18.50 10.17 8.99
C GLY A 178 -19.65 10.07 7.99
N CYS A 179 -20.86 10.32 8.49
CA CYS A 179 -21.99 10.70 7.65
C CYS A 179 -22.45 12.10 8.01
N THR A 180 -23.06 12.79 7.04
CA THR A 180 -23.75 14.06 7.32
C THR A 180 -24.84 13.86 8.37
N GLN A 181 -25.59 12.75 8.25
CA GLN A 181 -26.62 12.35 9.21
C GLN A 181 -26.41 10.90 9.63
N THR A 182 -26.54 10.61 10.91
CA THR A 182 -26.53 9.23 11.43
C THR A 182 -27.86 8.95 12.12
N ILE A 183 -28.51 7.85 11.74
CA ILE A 183 -29.76 7.36 12.33
C ILE A 183 -29.46 6.03 13.01
N THR A 184 -29.83 5.92 14.28
CA THR A 184 -29.69 4.71 15.10
C THR A 184 -31.01 4.41 15.81
N GLY A 185 -31.17 3.17 16.28
CA GLY A 185 -32.37 2.77 17.02
C GLY A 185 -33.66 2.85 16.19
N ASN A 186 -34.80 3.01 16.85
CA ASN A 186 -36.10 2.96 16.17
C ASN A 186 -36.41 4.27 15.42
N HIS A 187 -36.67 4.16 14.12
CA HIS A 187 -37.05 5.29 13.25
C HIS A 187 -38.41 5.00 12.59
N PRO A 188 -39.51 5.61 13.08
CA PRO A 188 -40.82 5.40 12.49
C PRO A 188 -40.93 6.11 11.13
N GLY A 189 -41.43 5.40 10.13
CA GLY A 189 -41.68 5.94 8.80
C GLY A 189 -40.49 5.82 7.86
N SER A 190 -40.60 6.54 6.74
CA SER A 190 -39.63 6.47 5.64
C SER A 190 -38.48 7.47 5.82
N VAL A 191 -37.30 7.09 5.37
CA VAL A 191 -36.12 7.95 5.31
C VAL A 191 -35.93 8.44 3.88
N VAL A 192 -35.74 9.74 3.69
CA VAL A 192 -35.38 10.33 2.39
C VAL A 192 -33.99 10.95 2.52
N VAL A 193 -33.03 10.46 1.74
CA VAL A 193 -31.68 11.00 1.67
C VAL A 193 -31.62 11.95 0.47
N SER A 194 -31.80 13.24 0.73
CA SER A 194 -31.89 14.26 -0.32
C SER A 194 -30.54 14.79 -0.80
N SER A 195 -29.54 14.77 0.08
CA SER A 195 -28.18 15.25 -0.18
C SER A 195 -27.23 14.77 0.92
N GLY A 196 -25.92 14.94 0.70
CA GLY A 196 -24.90 14.49 1.64
C GLY A 196 -24.93 12.97 1.82
N SER A 197 -24.49 12.52 2.98
CA SER A 197 -24.46 11.11 3.34
C SER A 197 -25.31 10.81 4.58
N THR A 198 -26.09 9.73 4.52
CA THR A 198 -26.83 9.20 5.66
C THR A 198 -26.32 7.82 6.02
N CYS A 199 -26.02 7.61 7.30
CA CYS A 199 -25.65 6.33 7.87
C CYS A 199 -26.81 5.79 8.71
N LEU A 200 -27.32 4.60 8.36
CA LEU A 200 -28.21 3.82 9.20
C LEU A 200 -27.36 2.78 9.95
N VAL A 201 -27.20 2.93 11.26
CA VAL A 201 -26.33 2.06 12.07
C VAL A 201 -27.13 1.46 13.21
N GLY A 202 -27.36 0.14 13.18
CA GLY A 202 -28.22 -0.52 14.16
C GLY A 202 -29.63 0.08 14.22
N ALA A 203 -30.11 0.63 13.10
CA ALA A 203 -31.40 1.30 13.01
C ALA A 203 -32.52 0.31 12.69
N LYS A 204 -33.74 0.61 13.15
CA LYS A 204 -34.97 -0.06 12.76
C LYS A 204 -35.90 0.94 12.09
N VAL A 205 -35.85 0.99 10.76
CA VAL A 205 -36.67 1.88 9.93
C VAL A 205 -37.97 1.14 9.57
N THR A 206 -39.12 1.67 9.98
CA THR A 206 -40.42 0.99 9.71
C THR A 206 -41.01 1.30 8.32
N GLY A 207 -40.45 2.28 7.61
CA GLY A 207 -40.81 2.61 6.23
C GLY A 207 -39.75 2.20 5.21
N SER A 208 -39.78 2.88 4.06
CA SER A 208 -38.81 2.70 2.97
C SER A 208 -37.69 3.73 3.06
N VAL A 209 -36.57 3.46 2.39
CA VAL A 209 -35.47 4.42 2.23
C VAL A 209 -35.37 4.83 0.77
N LEU A 210 -35.41 6.14 0.51
CA LEU A 210 -35.25 6.72 -0.82
C LEU A 210 -33.97 7.55 -0.88
N VAL A 211 -33.04 7.20 -1.77
CA VAL A 211 -31.81 7.96 -2.01
C VAL A 211 -31.95 8.73 -3.32
N GLN A 212 -31.83 10.06 -3.22
CA GLN A 212 -31.92 10.96 -4.36
C GLN A 212 -30.56 11.09 -5.08
N PRO A 213 -30.55 11.57 -6.34
CA PRO A 213 -29.31 11.72 -7.10
C PRO A 213 -28.24 12.56 -6.38
N GLY A 214 -27.01 12.07 -6.39
CA GLY A 214 -25.86 12.71 -5.75
C GLY A 214 -25.76 12.50 -4.23
N ALA A 215 -26.76 11.92 -3.58
CA ALA A 215 -26.70 11.55 -2.18
C ALA A 215 -26.06 10.17 -1.97
N ALA A 216 -25.53 9.94 -0.76
CA ALA A 216 -24.90 8.68 -0.37
C ALA A 216 -25.65 8.04 0.81
N LEU A 217 -25.72 6.71 0.80
CA LEU A 217 -26.36 5.93 1.86
C LEU A 217 -25.46 4.77 2.30
N GLU A 218 -25.22 4.70 3.60
CA GLU A 218 -24.58 3.58 4.28
C GLU A 218 -25.63 2.92 5.19
N VAL A 219 -25.77 1.60 5.12
CA VAL A 219 -26.68 0.82 5.96
C VAL A 219 -25.91 -0.35 6.56
N GLU A 220 -25.67 -0.31 7.86
CA GLU A 220 -24.89 -1.31 8.59
C GLU A 220 -25.72 -1.87 9.74
N GLY A 221 -25.90 -3.20 9.77
CA GLY A 221 -26.58 -3.91 10.85
C GLY A 221 -28.00 -3.39 11.13
N SER A 222 -28.69 -2.86 10.12
CA SER A 222 -29.97 -2.17 10.27
C SER A 222 -31.11 -2.97 9.65
N THR A 223 -32.32 -2.82 10.19
CA THR A 223 -33.54 -3.40 9.62
C THR A 223 -34.35 -2.32 8.92
N VAL A 224 -34.73 -2.56 7.67
CA VAL A 224 -35.65 -1.69 6.92
C VAL A 224 -36.89 -2.50 6.57
N SER A 225 -38.06 -2.14 7.11
CA SER A 225 -39.30 -2.89 6.83
C SER A 225 -39.78 -2.69 5.40
N GLY A 226 -39.50 -1.52 4.79
CA GLY A 226 -39.83 -1.21 3.42
C GLY A 226 -38.71 -1.57 2.42
N SER A 227 -38.76 -0.91 1.26
CA SER A 227 -37.75 -1.05 0.21
C SER A 227 -36.66 0.00 0.36
N ILE A 228 -35.46 -0.28 -0.14
CA ILE A 228 -34.42 0.72 -0.38
C ILE A 228 -34.38 1.00 -1.89
N SER A 229 -34.53 2.26 -2.29
CA SER A 229 -34.48 2.68 -3.69
C SER A 229 -33.47 3.81 -3.85
N ALA A 230 -32.37 3.55 -4.53
CA ALA A 230 -31.33 4.52 -4.82
C ALA A 230 -31.29 4.88 -6.31
N GLN A 231 -31.41 6.18 -6.62
CA GLN A 231 -31.34 6.69 -7.98
C GLN A 231 -30.20 7.68 -8.09
N GLY A 232 -29.19 7.37 -8.91
CA GLY A 232 -28.05 8.27 -9.14
C GLY A 232 -27.19 8.54 -7.90
N ALA A 233 -27.14 7.60 -6.95
CA ALA A 233 -26.40 7.76 -5.70
C ALA A 233 -24.90 8.02 -5.96
N SER A 234 -24.29 8.85 -5.11
CA SER A 234 -22.84 9.09 -5.12
C SER A 234 -22.07 7.98 -4.41
N ALA A 235 -22.70 7.22 -3.50
CA ALA A 235 -22.23 5.94 -3.00
C ALA A 235 -23.40 5.18 -2.35
N LEU A 236 -23.36 3.85 -2.38
CA LEU A 236 -24.34 3.02 -1.69
C LEU A 236 -23.64 1.82 -1.06
N ARG A 237 -23.72 1.67 0.27
CA ARG A 237 -23.23 0.48 0.97
C ARG A 237 -24.35 -0.07 1.85
N VAL A 238 -24.65 -1.36 1.71
CA VAL A 238 -25.67 -2.07 2.49
C VAL A 238 -25.09 -3.40 2.97
N CYS A 239 -24.93 -3.53 4.28
CA CYS A 239 -24.23 -4.64 4.92
C CYS A 239 -25.02 -5.16 6.12
N ALA A 240 -25.03 -6.48 6.30
CA ALA A 240 -25.61 -7.18 7.44
C ALA A 240 -27.05 -6.74 7.79
N SER A 241 -27.85 -6.41 6.77
CA SER A 241 -29.13 -5.70 6.95
C SER A 241 -30.32 -6.48 6.39
N PRO A 242 -31.33 -6.83 7.21
CA PRO A 242 -32.59 -7.39 6.75
C PRO A 242 -33.50 -6.32 6.13
N LEU A 243 -33.99 -6.57 4.91
CA LEU A 243 -34.88 -5.69 4.17
C LEU A 243 -36.22 -6.41 3.91
N GLY A 244 -37.32 -5.83 4.39
CA GLY A 244 -38.68 -6.35 4.18
C GLY A 244 -39.23 -6.10 2.77
N GLY A 245 -38.59 -5.23 2.00
CA GLY A 245 -38.92 -4.93 0.60
C GLY A 245 -37.80 -5.26 -0.38
N SER A 246 -37.86 -4.62 -1.56
CA SER A 246 -36.82 -4.76 -2.58
C SER A 246 -35.66 -3.79 -2.31
N LEU A 247 -34.48 -4.12 -2.85
CA LEU A 247 -33.33 -3.22 -2.91
C LEU A 247 -33.05 -2.88 -4.37
N SER A 248 -33.08 -1.60 -4.71
CA SER A 248 -32.73 -1.14 -6.05
C SER A 248 -31.67 -0.04 -6.04
N SER A 249 -30.69 -0.17 -6.93
CA SER A 249 -29.73 0.89 -7.27
C SER A 249 -29.70 1.08 -8.77
N THR A 250 -30.05 2.29 -9.21
CA THR A 250 -30.04 2.66 -10.63
C THR A 250 -29.19 3.89 -10.88
N GLY A 251 -28.21 3.79 -11.79
CA GLY A 251 -27.48 4.96 -12.28
C GLY A 251 -26.42 5.52 -11.30
N ALA A 252 -26.00 4.77 -10.28
CA ALA A 252 -25.03 5.25 -9.30
C ALA A 252 -23.69 5.64 -9.96
N LYS A 253 -23.08 6.70 -9.42
CA LYS A 253 -21.83 7.28 -9.93
C LYS A 253 -20.61 6.99 -9.09
N GLY A 254 -20.76 6.75 -7.80
CA GLY A 254 -19.74 6.07 -7.01
C GLY A 254 -20.11 4.62 -6.77
N PHE A 255 -19.31 3.97 -5.93
CA PHE A 255 -19.35 2.53 -5.75
C PHE A 255 -20.66 2.08 -5.08
N VAL A 256 -21.15 0.93 -5.51
CA VAL A 256 -22.31 0.24 -4.94
C VAL A 256 -21.83 -1.08 -4.35
N LEU A 257 -21.95 -1.24 -3.03
CA LEU A 257 -21.58 -2.46 -2.30
C LEU A 257 -22.79 -3.04 -1.58
N ILE A 258 -23.24 -4.24 -1.97
CA ILE A 258 -24.40 -4.93 -1.41
C ILE A 258 -23.99 -6.30 -0.86
N GLY A 259 -23.56 -6.34 0.39
CA GLY A 259 -22.98 -7.55 0.98
C GLY A 259 -21.63 -7.91 0.35
N GLY A 260 -20.85 -8.70 1.07
CA GLY A 260 -19.55 -9.22 0.68
C GLY A 260 -19.40 -10.68 1.08
N ASP A 261 -18.35 -11.32 0.58
CA ASP A 261 -18.00 -12.71 0.88
C ASP A 261 -17.05 -12.87 2.10
N GLY A 262 -16.62 -11.76 2.68
CA GLY A 262 -15.84 -11.69 3.92
C GLY A 262 -14.61 -10.79 3.86
N ASP A 263 -14.16 -10.42 2.66
CA ASP A 263 -12.90 -9.67 2.48
C ASP A 263 -13.06 -8.16 2.71
N ASP A 264 -14.28 -7.64 2.58
CA ASP A 264 -14.58 -6.19 2.61
C ASP A 264 -15.40 -5.74 3.82
N SER A 265 -15.39 -6.57 4.88
CA SER A 265 -16.09 -6.31 6.15
C SER A 265 -17.58 -6.00 6.00
N CYS A 266 -18.20 -6.37 4.86
CA CYS A 266 -19.61 -6.15 4.57
C CYS A 266 -20.35 -7.49 4.65
N GLY A 267 -21.13 -7.69 5.72
CA GLY A 267 -21.91 -8.92 5.88
C GLY A 267 -23.05 -9.05 4.85
N PRO A 268 -23.50 -10.28 4.54
CA PRO A 268 -24.60 -10.50 3.61
C PRO A 268 -25.93 -9.92 4.10
N ASN A 269 -26.81 -9.59 3.15
CA ASN A 269 -28.14 -9.02 3.45
C ASN A 269 -29.26 -10.04 3.21
N ALA A 270 -30.38 -9.89 3.92
CA ALA A 270 -31.59 -10.69 3.69
C ALA A 270 -32.68 -9.81 3.06
N ILE A 271 -32.93 -9.97 1.76
CA ILE A 271 -33.82 -9.14 0.95
C ILE A 271 -35.10 -9.94 0.65
N ALA A 272 -36.21 -9.55 1.26
CA ALA A 272 -37.50 -10.21 1.05
C ALA A 272 -38.11 -9.92 -0.34
N GLY A 273 -37.66 -8.85 -1.00
CA GLY A 273 -38.05 -8.52 -2.37
C GLY A 273 -37.00 -8.89 -3.42
N SER A 274 -37.02 -8.15 -4.52
CA SER A 274 -36.05 -8.26 -5.61
C SER A 274 -34.78 -7.45 -5.32
N LEU A 275 -33.65 -7.90 -5.87
CA LEU A 275 -32.41 -7.14 -5.96
C LEU A 275 -32.25 -6.61 -7.38
N VAL A 276 -32.26 -5.29 -7.57
CA VAL A 276 -32.25 -4.66 -8.90
C VAL A 276 -31.10 -3.66 -9.02
N LEU A 277 -30.10 -3.99 -9.81
CA LEU A 277 -28.87 -3.22 -9.98
C LEU A 277 -28.71 -2.87 -11.47
N ARG A 278 -28.97 -1.60 -11.83
CA ARG A 278 -28.98 -1.17 -13.23
C ARG A 278 -28.13 0.06 -13.48
N ASN A 279 -27.38 0.07 -14.57
CA ASN A 279 -26.67 1.27 -15.05
C ASN A 279 -25.75 1.92 -14.01
N ASN A 280 -25.28 1.19 -12.99
CA ASN A 280 -24.34 1.73 -12.02
C ASN A 280 -22.95 1.73 -12.67
N THR A 281 -22.33 2.92 -12.76
CA THR A 281 -21.08 3.12 -13.52
C THR A 281 -19.88 3.43 -12.64
N GLY A 282 -20.09 3.59 -11.33
CA GLY A 282 -19.03 3.83 -10.34
C GLY A 282 -18.39 2.55 -9.80
N GLY A 283 -18.60 1.41 -10.47
CA GLY A 283 -18.30 0.08 -9.92
C GLY A 283 -19.51 -0.49 -9.16
N LEU A 284 -19.50 -1.81 -9.02
CA LEU A 284 -20.56 -2.54 -8.33
C LEU A 284 -19.98 -3.83 -7.77
N GLU A 285 -20.29 -4.10 -6.52
CA GLU A 285 -20.14 -5.40 -5.90
C GLU A 285 -21.42 -5.76 -5.16
N ALA A 286 -21.92 -6.96 -5.40
CA ALA A 286 -23.03 -7.52 -4.66
C ALA A 286 -22.78 -9.01 -4.45
N MET A 287 -22.43 -9.39 -3.22
CA MET A 287 -22.07 -10.77 -2.92
C MET A 287 -22.79 -11.30 -1.68
N GLY A 288 -23.11 -12.60 -1.73
CA GLY A 288 -23.55 -13.40 -0.58
C GLY A 288 -24.91 -13.03 0.03
N SER A 289 -25.59 -12.00 -0.47
CA SER A 289 -26.92 -11.62 0.03
C SER A 289 -27.99 -12.63 -0.44
N THR A 290 -29.18 -12.65 0.16
CA THR A 290 -30.27 -13.49 -0.33
C THR A 290 -31.41 -12.61 -0.82
N ALA A 291 -31.84 -12.78 -2.07
CA ALA A 291 -33.04 -12.14 -2.59
C ALA A 291 -34.14 -13.18 -2.84
N GLN A 292 -35.31 -13.00 -2.22
CA GLN A 292 -36.45 -13.89 -2.44
C GLN A 292 -37.14 -13.60 -3.79
N GLY A 293 -37.02 -12.36 -4.28
CA GLY A 293 -37.49 -11.94 -5.58
C GLY A 293 -36.45 -12.16 -6.70
N GLN A 294 -36.62 -11.43 -7.79
CA GLN A 294 -35.71 -11.52 -8.93
C GLN A 294 -34.40 -10.78 -8.62
N VAL A 295 -33.27 -11.37 -9.01
CA VAL A 295 -31.99 -10.66 -9.12
C VAL A 295 -31.84 -10.15 -10.54
N VAL A 296 -31.77 -8.83 -10.72
CA VAL A 296 -31.61 -8.18 -12.02
C VAL A 296 -30.36 -7.32 -12.03
N THR A 297 -29.39 -7.67 -12.87
CA THR A 297 -28.13 -6.94 -13.00
C THR A 297 -27.86 -6.61 -14.46
N THR A 298 -28.15 -5.37 -14.86
CA THR A 298 -28.08 -4.97 -16.27
C THR A 298 -27.27 -3.70 -16.45
N ALA A 299 -26.32 -3.73 -17.40
CA ALA A 299 -25.55 -2.57 -17.84
C ALA A 299 -24.77 -1.85 -16.72
N ASN A 300 -24.28 -2.58 -15.72
CA ASN A 300 -23.36 -2.03 -14.72
C ASN A 300 -21.92 -2.04 -15.27
N SER A 301 -21.09 -1.09 -14.84
CA SER A 301 -19.69 -0.94 -15.25
C SER A 301 -18.89 -0.17 -14.20
N GLY A 302 -17.59 0.00 -14.44
CA GLY A 302 -16.66 0.69 -13.55
C GLY A 302 -15.92 -0.27 -12.62
N ALA A 303 -14.81 0.19 -12.09
CA ALA A 303 -14.03 -0.52 -11.08
C ALA A 303 -14.41 0.01 -9.69
N GLY A 304 -14.37 -0.87 -8.68
CA GLY A 304 -14.49 -0.52 -7.29
C GLY A 304 -13.20 0.06 -6.69
N PRO A 305 -13.23 0.43 -5.41
CA PRO A 305 -12.11 1.05 -4.73
C PRO A 305 -10.96 0.06 -4.45
N LEU A 306 -11.22 -1.26 -4.46
CA LEU A 306 -10.21 -2.26 -4.12
C LEU A 306 -9.56 -2.87 -5.37
N PRO A 307 -8.33 -3.41 -5.25
CA PRO A 307 -7.60 -3.95 -6.40
C PRO A 307 -8.25 -5.17 -7.07
N GLY A 308 -9.13 -5.88 -6.35
CA GLY A 308 -9.92 -7.00 -6.87
C GLY A 308 -11.07 -6.54 -7.76
N ASP A 309 -11.63 -5.38 -7.48
CA ASP A 309 -12.90 -4.89 -8.04
C ASP A 309 -12.71 -4.24 -9.42
N ALA A 310 -11.94 -4.86 -10.32
CA ALA A 310 -11.64 -4.27 -11.62
C ALA A 310 -12.87 -4.13 -12.54
N SER A 311 -13.96 -4.83 -12.23
CA SER A 311 -15.22 -4.82 -12.96
C SER A 311 -16.40 -5.15 -12.03
N PRO A 312 -17.65 -4.90 -12.43
CA PRO A 312 -18.81 -5.25 -11.63
C PRO A 312 -18.86 -6.74 -11.25
N GLU A 313 -19.01 -7.01 -9.95
CA GLU A 313 -19.07 -8.37 -9.41
C GLU A 313 -20.44 -8.62 -8.77
N VAL A 314 -21.12 -9.67 -9.23
CA VAL A 314 -22.43 -10.05 -8.70
C VAL A 314 -22.48 -11.56 -8.61
N SER A 315 -22.49 -12.08 -7.39
CA SER A 315 -22.48 -13.52 -7.15
C SER A 315 -23.29 -13.88 -5.89
N GLY A 316 -23.82 -15.10 -5.83
CA GLY A 316 -24.42 -15.62 -4.60
C GLY A 316 -25.67 -14.89 -4.07
N ASN A 317 -26.40 -14.14 -4.91
CA ASN A 317 -27.53 -13.30 -4.47
C ASN A 317 -28.93 -13.96 -4.51
N GLY A 318 -28.99 -15.28 -4.69
CA GLY A 318 -30.23 -16.02 -4.95
C GLY A 318 -31.09 -16.25 -3.70
N PRO A 319 -32.23 -16.95 -3.84
CA PRO A 319 -32.99 -17.42 -2.69
C PRO A 319 -32.12 -18.36 -1.83
N ALA A 320 -32.30 -18.28 -0.51
CA ALA A 320 -31.64 -19.13 0.47
C ALA A 320 -32.01 -20.62 0.31
#